data_AF-U9UJ90-F1
#
_entry.id   AF-U9UJ90-F1
#
_cell.length_a   1.000
_cell.length_b   1.000
_cell.length_c   1.000
_cell.angle_alpha   90.00
_cell.angle_beta   90.00
_cell.angle_gamma   90.00
#
_symmetry.space_group_name_H-M   'P 1'
#
loop_
_entity.id
_entity.type
_entity.pdbx_description
1 polymer ?
#
loop_
_entity_poly.entity_id
_entity_poly.type
_entity_poly.pdbx_seq_one_letter_code
_entity_poly.pdbx_strand_id
1 'polypeptide(L)'
;MTPDDFENLEIHPSHNKLWNLYLKNYFHILGKINPNLETILKRAAPPTYPQIRELVLKYFIDNFKRYSKHYNPETVDIAFLPCSNSNGYARPSDCFINDECTIMNLQTIREDLRSKAEKLGVRQIPDYKKLKEKLIENPPQNKNEAKKIFEYLNRFNYNWSSLINIQFIPIQDESKINNKYFKPCDCFFKLKEE
;
A
#
# COMPACT_ATOMS: atom_id res chain seq x y z
N MET A 1 9.31 -26.65 10.65
CA MET A 1 10.24 -25.54 10.92
C MET A 1 9.43 -24.37 11.43
N THR A 2 9.82 -23.83 12.58
CA THR A 2 9.27 -22.60 13.14
C THR A 2 9.95 -21.39 12.47
N PRO A 3 9.41 -20.17 12.61
CA PRO A 3 10.11 -18.95 12.24
C PRO A 3 11.53 -18.86 12.83
N ASP A 4 11.74 -19.40 14.04
CA ASP A 4 13.02 -19.42 14.75
C ASP A 4 14.11 -20.22 14.01
N ASP A 5 13.72 -21.29 13.30
CA ASP A 5 14.66 -22.08 12.50
C ASP A 5 15.25 -21.27 11.32
N PHE A 6 14.54 -20.24 10.85
CA PHE A 6 15.03 -19.34 9.81
C PHE A 6 15.97 -18.25 10.34
N GLU A 7 15.75 -17.77 11.56
CA GLU A 7 16.64 -16.80 12.21
C GLU A 7 18.02 -17.43 12.44
N ASN A 8 18.04 -18.70 12.86
CA ASN A 8 19.28 -19.46 13.06
C ASN A 8 20.09 -19.70 11.76
N LEU A 9 19.47 -19.53 10.59
CA LEU A 9 20.12 -19.66 9.28
C LEU A 9 20.48 -18.30 8.65
N GLU A 10 20.22 -17.19 9.33
CA GLU A 10 20.44 -15.85 8.80
C GLU A 10 21.90 -15.42 8.97
N ILE A 11 22.54 -15.14 7.84
CA ILE A 11 23.91 -14.61 7.84
C ILE A 11 23.83 -13.09 7.88
N HIS A 12 24.53 -12.45 8.82
CA HIS A 12 24.53 -10.99 8.92
C HIS A 12 25.30 -10.34 7.75
N PRO A 13 24.81 -9.24 7.15
CA PRO A 13 25.46 -8.56 6.01
C PRO A 13 26.88 -8.05 6.27
N SER A 14 27.29 -7.92 7.55
CA SER A 14 28.66 -7.55 7.94
C SER A 14 29.71 -8.53 7.41
N HIS A 15 29.34 -9.81 7.19
CA HIS A 15 30.24 -10.81 6.61
C HIS A 15 30.11 -10.87 5.08
N ASN A 16 30.58 -9.82 4.38
CA ASN A 16 30.36 -9.61 2.94
C ASN A 16 30.49 -10.88 2.06
N LYS A 17 31.57 -11.67 2.22
CA LYS A 17 31.77 -12.91 1.44
C LYS A 17 30.70 -13.97 1.73
N LEU A 18 30.37 -14.20 3.01
CA LEU A 18 29.36 -15.16 3.42
C LEU A 18 27.95 -14.68 3.06
N TRP A 19 27.68 -13.38 3.21
CA TRP A 19 26.43 -12.75 2.81
C TRP A 19 26.16 -12.90 1.31
N ASN A 20 27.15 -12.61 0.46
CA ASN A 20 26.99 -12.79 -0.99
C ASN A 20 26.77 -14.26 -1.36
N LEU A 21 27.47 -15.19 -0.69
CA LEU A 21 27.26 -16.62 -0.89
C LEU A 21 25.86 -17.04 -0.42
N TYR A 22 25.38 -16.48 0.68
CA TYR A 22 24.04 -16.71 1.22
C TYR A 22 22.97 -16.26 0.23
N LEU A 23 23.03 -15.00 -0.23
CA LEU A 23 22.11 -14.46 -1.22
C LEU A 23 22.08 -15.29 -2.51
N LYS A 24 23.26 -15.69 -3.00
CA LYS A 24 23.38 -16.52 -4.21
C LYS A 24 22.69 -17.88 -4.07
N ASN A 25 22.71 -18.47 -2.88
CA ASN A 25 22.11 -19.78 -2.62
C ASN A 25 20.71 -19.71 -2.01
N TYR A 26 20.18 -18.52 -1.75
CA TYR A 26 18.97 -18.35 -0.96
C TYR A 26 17.73 -19.01 -1.59
N PHE A 27 17.59 -18.96 -2.92
CA PHE A 27 16.53 -19.68 -3.63
C PHE A 27 16.61 -21.20 -3.42
N HIS A 28 17.82 -21.76 -3.44
CA HIS A 28 18.03 -23.19 -3.18
C HIS A 28 17.65 -23.54 -1.74
N ILE A 29 18.05 -22.69 -0.79
CA ILE A 29 17.71 -22.82 0.64
C ILE A 29 16.19 -22.82 0.83
N LEU A 30 15.46 -21.86 0.24
CA LEU A 30 13.99 -21.82 0.27
C LEU A 30 13.36 -23.08 -0.34
N GLY A 31 13.91 -23.57 -1.45
CA GLY A 31 13.46 -24.81 -2.09
C GLY A 31 13.62 -26.04 -1.20
N LYS A 32 14.71 -26.13 -0.44
CA LYS A 32 14.98 -27.25 0.48
C LYS A 32 14.16 -27.17 1.76
N ILE A 33 14.09 -25.98 2.37
CA ILE A 33 13.35 -25.75 3.61
C ILE A 33 11.85 -25.84 3.41
N ASN A 34 11.39 -25.48 2.21
CA ASN A 34 9.99 -25.61 1.82
C ASN A 34 9.05 -24.83 2.77
N PRO A 35 9.27 -23.52 3.03
CA PRO A 35 8.54 -22.76 4.04
C PRO A 35 7.04 -22.66 3.75
N ASN A 36 6.25 -22.51 4.81
CA ASN A 36 4.81 -22.23 4.72
C ASN A 36 4.55 -20.79 4.24
N LEU A 37 3.28 -20.48 3.96
CA LEU A 37 2.88 -19.16 3.46
C LEU A 37 3.22 -18.03 4.43
N GLU A 38 2.93 -18.20 5.72
CA GLU A 38 3.14 -17.16 6.73
C GLU A 38 4.62 -16.77 6.83
N THR A 39 5.52 -17.76 6.85
CA THR A 39 6.96 -17.54 6.83
C THR A 39 7.41 -16.79 5.58
N ILE A 40 6.90 -17.17 4.40
CA ILE A 40 7.20 -16.48 3.15
C ILE A 40 6.76 -15.01 3.20
N LEU A 41 5.54 -14.72 3.65
CA LEU A 41 5.04 -13.35 3.72
C LEU A 41 5.81 -12.51 4.75
N LYS A 42 6.10 -13.07 5.94
CA LYS A 42 6.90 -12.39 6.98
C LYS A 42 8.32 -12.08 6.48
N ARG A 43 8.98 -13.02 5.79
CA ARG A 43 10.33 -12.83 5.25
C ARG A 43 10.36 -11.89 4.04
N ALA A 44 9.26 -11.75 3.30
CA ALA A 44 9.10 -10.74 2.25
C ALA A 44 8.84 -9.33 2.80
N ALA A 45 8.57 -9.19 4.10
CA ALA A 45 8.26 -7.92 4.76
C ALA A 45 9.44 -7.41 5.64
N PRO A 46 9.47 -6.10 5.95
CA PRO A 46 10.34 -5.56 6.99
C PRO A 46 10.10 -6.23 8.35
N PRO A 47 11.13 -6.34 9.22
CA PRO A 47 12.45 -5.73 9.12
C PRO A 47 13.49 -6.54 8.30
N THR A 48 13.11 -7.67 7.68
CA THR A 48 14.03 -8.52 6.90
C THR A 48 14.83 -7.72 5.88
N TYR A 49 16.11 -8.06 5.65
CA TYR A 49 16.97 -7.28 4.74
C TYR A 49 16.38 -7.11 3.33
N PRO A 50 16.52 -5.92 2.69
CA PRO A 50 15.91 -5.65 1.38
C PRO A 50 16.21 -6.70 0.31
N GLN A 51 17.45 -7.16 0.19
CA GLN A 51 17.85 -8.17 -0.79
C GLN A 51 17.12 -9.51 -0.55
N ILE A 52 16.90 -9.87 0.71
CA ILE A 52 16.16 -11.08 1.07
C ILE A 52 14.69 -10.91 0.73
N ARG A 53 14.08 -9.76 1.05
CA ARG A 53 12.67 -9.48 0.73
C ARG A 53 12.40 -9.63 -0.77
N GLU A 54 13.28 -9.10 -1.63
CA GLU A 54 13.19 -9.26 -3.09
C GLU A 54 13.26 -10.73 -3.51
N LEU A 55 14.22 -11.49 -2.97
CA LEU A 55 14.39 -12.91 -3.31
C LEU A 55 13.18 -13.75 -2.84
N VAL A 56 12.66 -13.48 -1.64
CA VAL A 56 11.48 -14.18 -1.10
C VAL A 56 10.22 -13.84 -1.88
N LEU A 57 10.00 -12.57 -2.20
CA LEU A 57 8.84 -12.15 -3.00
C LEU A 57 8.89 -12.79 -4.40
N LYS A 58 10.05 -12.79 -5.03
CA LYS A 58 10.25 -13.48 -6.32
C LYS A 58 9.96 -14.98 -6.18
N TYR A 59 10.48 -15.64 -5.14
CA TYR A 59 10.21 -17.05 -4.88
C TYR A 59 8.72 -17.33 -4.69
N PHE A 60 8.01 -16.48 -3.94
CA PHE A 60 6.56 -16.58 -3.74
C PHE A 60 5.78 -16.51 -5.06
N ILE A 61 6.11 -15.52 -5.90
CA ILE A 61 5.47 -15.32 -7.20
C ILE A 61 5.75 -16.49 -8.15
N ASP A 62 7.01 -16.93 -8.22
CA ASP A 62 7.45 -18.02 -9.11
C ASP A 62 6.84 -19.37 -8.68
N ASN A 63 6.58 -19.55 -7.38
CA ASN A 63 5.99 -20.77 -6.81
C ASN A 63 4.52 -20.60 -6.38
N PHE A 64 3.82 -19.58 -6.90
CA PHE A 64 2.50 -19.19 -6.39
C PHE A 64 1.47 -20.32 -6.34
N LYS A 65 1.47 -21.23 -7.33
CA LYS A 65 0.56 -22.38 -7.40
C LYS A 65 0.57 -23.24 -6.12
N ARG A 66 1.70 -23.30 -5.43
CA ARG A 66 1.85 -24.02 -4.17
C ARG A 66 1.11 -23.32 -3.03
N TYR A 67 1.16 -22.00 -3.02
CA TYR A 67 0.63 -21.17 -1.94
C TYR A 67 -0.83 -20.78 -2.16
N SER A 68 -1.31 -20.82 -3.41
CA SER A 68 -2.62 -20.31 -3.81
C SER A 68 -3.80 -20.90 -3.03
N LYS A 69 -3.70 -22.16 -2.57
CA LYS A 69 -4.75 -22.80 -1.75
C LYS A 69 -4.91 -22.18 -0.37
N HIS A 70 -3.86 -21.55 0.17
CA HIS A 70 -3.84 -20.95 1.50
C HIS A 70 -3.76 -19.42 1.45
N TYR A 71 -3.47 -18.85 0.27
CA TYR A 71 -3.34 -17.42 0.09
C TYR A 71 -4.71 -16.78 -0.16
N ASN A 72 -5.18 -16.03 0.83
CA ASN A 72 -6.31 -15.11 0.67
C ASN A 72 -5.81 -13.68 0.91
N PRO A 73 -5.67 -12.84 -0.14
CA PRO A 73 -5.15 -11.49 -0.02
C PRO A 73 -5.98 -10.59 0.90
N GLU A 74 -7.28 -10.85 1.06
CA GLU A 74 -8.17 -10.04 1.90
C GLU A 74 -7.93 -10.23 3.40
N THR A 75 -7.30 -11.34 3.79
CA THR A 75 -6.99 -11.67 5.18
C THR A 75 -5.50 -11.49 5.52
N VAL A 76 -4.67 -11.07 4.56
CA VAL A 76 -3.23 -10.86 4.79
C VAL A 76 -3.01 -9.55 5.51
N ASP A 77 -2.55 -9.64 6.77
CA ASP A 77 -2.22 -8.48 7.61
C ASP A 77 -0.75 -8.04 7.48
N ILE A 78 0.06 -8.79 6.73
CA ILE A 78 1.50 -8.55 6.56
C ILE A 78 1.73 -7.57 5.39
N ALA A 79 2.44 -6.47 5.66
CA ALA A 79 2.84 -5.51 4.64
C ALA A 79 4.10 -6.00 3.89
N PHE A 80 3.91 -6.82 2.86
CA PHE A 80 5.00 -7.46 2.10
C PHE A 80 5.13 -6.96 0.66
N LEU A 81 4.20 -6.15 0.16
CA LEU A 81 4.25 -5.63 -1.20
C LEU A 81 5.06 -4.32 -1.25
N PRO A 82 6.17 -4.25 -2.00
CA PRO A 82 6.90 -3.00 -2.16
C PRO A 82 6.08 -2.00 -2.98
N CYS A 83 6.14 -0.72 -2.59
CA CYS A 83 5.36 0.34 -3.22
C CYS A 83 6.21 1.19 -4.19
N SER A 84 5.57 1.80 -5.19
CA SER A 84 6.24 2.71 -6.15
C SER A 84 6.41 4.11 -5.56
N ASN A 85 5.40 4.57 -4.82
CA ASN A 85 5.30 5.94 -4.32
C ASN A 85 5.90 6.14 -2.92
N SER A 86 6.52 5.10 -2.35
CA SER A 86 7.26 5.17 -1.10
C SER A 86 8.32 4.07 -1.07
N ASN A 87 9.33 4.21 -0.19
CA ASN A 87 10.24 3.10 0.13
C ASN A 87 9.60 2.08 1.10
N GLY A 88 8.27 2.17 1.29
CA GLY A 88 7.50 1.37 2.21
C GLY A 88 6.98 0.08 1.59
N TYR A 89 6.29 -0.67 2.44
CA TYR A 89 5.59 -1.88 2.07
C TYR A 89 4.12 -1.76 2.48
N ALA A 90 3.24 -2.40 1.72
CA ALA A 90 1.80 -2.39 1.96
C ALA A 90 1.23 -3.82 2.00
N ARG A 91 0.07 -3.95 2.64
CA ARG A 91 -0.78 -5.14 2.55
C ARG A 91 -1.44 -5.18 1.17
N PRO A 92 -1.84 -6.36 0.66
CA PRO A 92 -2.63 -6.43 -0.58
C PRO A 92 -3.86 -5.53 -0.60
N SER A 93 -4.58 -5.43 0.52
CA SER A 93 -5.77 -4.58 0.68
C SER A 93 -5.49 -3.07 0.70
N ASP A 94 -4.23 -2.69 0.96
CA ASP A 94 -3.79 -1.30 1.12
C ASP A 94 -2.90 -0.82 -0.04
N CYS A 95 -2.79 -1.63 -1.09
CA CYS A 95 -1.95 -1.38 -2.26
C CYS A 95 -2.81 -1.41 -3.53
N PHE A 96 -2.52 -0.51 -4.47
CA PHE A 96 -3.31 -0.37 -5.70
C PHE A 96 -2.45 -0.36 -6.96
N ILE A 97 -3.03 -0.74 -8.10
CA ILE A 97 -2.31 -0.76 -9.39
C ILE A 97 -2.28 0.64 -10.02
N ASN A 98 -3.38 1.40 -9.94
CA ASN A 98 -3.46 2.72 -10.57
C ASN A 98 -2.72 3.78 -9.75
N ASP A 99 -1.72 4.42 -10.36
CA ASP A 99 -0.93 5.49 -9.75
C ASP A 99 -1.75 6.72 -9.35
N GLU A 100 -2.92 6.95 -9.94
CA GLU A 100 -3.80 8.04 -9.53
C GLU A 100 -4.32 7.87 -8.09
N CYS A 101 -4.26 6.67 -7.51
CA CYS A 101 -4.58 6.47 -6.10
C CYS A 101 -3.66 7.28 -5.17
N THR A 102 -2.47 7.65 -5.63
CA THR A 102 -1.55 8.52 -4.87
C THR A 102 -2.10 9.92 -4.63
N ILE A 103 -3.09 10.39 -5.41
CA ILE A 103 -3.84 11.64 -5.16
C ILE A 103 -4.49 11.63 -3.77
N MET A 104 -4.90 10.44 -3.29
CA MET A 104 -5.48 10.21 -1.97
C MET A 104 -4.45 9.68 -0.95
N ASN A 105 -3.15 9.85 -1.22
CA ASN A 105 -2.05 9.32 -0.42
C ASN A 105 -2.12 7.79 -0.19
N LEU A 106 -2.74 7.06 -1.12
CA LEU A 106 -2.76 5.60 -1.09
C LEU A 106 -1.48 5.03 -1.70
N GLN A 107 -1.08 3.85 -1.24
CA GLN A 107 0.11 3.17 -1.74
C GLN A 107 -0.18 2.48 -3.07
N THR A 108 0.76 2.53 -3.99
CA THR A 108 0.66 1.84 -5.29
C THR A 108 1.77 0.82 -5.44
N ILE A 109 1.45 -0.33 -6.04
CA ILE A 109 2.40 -1.44 -6.16
C ILE A 109 3.60 -1.02 -7.02
N ARG A 110 4.79 -1.55 -6.71
CA ARG A 110 5.99 -1.35 -7.53
C ARG A 110 5.74 -1.73 -9.00
N GLU A 111 6.23 -0.90 -9.92
CA GLU A 111 5.91 -0.97 -11.34
C GLU A 111 6.22 -2.34 -11.98
N ASP A 112 7.36 -2.95 -11.65
CA ASP A 112 7.79 -4.27 -12.11
C ASP A 112 6.82 -5.40 -11.72
N LEU A 113 6.05 -5.22 -10.64
CA LEU A 113 5.12 -6.21 -10.12
C LEU A 113 3.69 -6.05 -10.66
N ARG A 114 3.37 -4.98 -11.41
CA ARG A 114 2.01 -4.75 -11.94
C ARG A 114 1.50 -5.91 -12.78
N SER A 115 2.37 -6.54 -13.57
CA SER A 115 2.03 -7.73 -14.37
C SER A 115 1.64 -8.96 -13.54
N LYS A 116 1.92 -8.95 -12.22
CA LYS A 116 1.61 -10.01 -11.26
C LYS A 116 0.57 -9.59 -10.23
N ALA A 117 0.03 -8.37 -10.34
CA ALA A 117 -0.86 -7.79 -9.34
C ALA A 117 -2.11 -8.63 -9.06
N GLU A 118 -2.69 -9.26 -10.08
CA GLU A 118 -3.83 -10.17 -9.91
C GLU A 118 -3.48 -11.37 -9.01
N LYS A 119 -2.32 -12.01 -9.21
CA LYS A 119 -1.85 -13.11 -8.33
C LYS A 119 -1.63 -12.64 -6.90
N LEU A 120 -1.16 -11.41 -6.74
CA LEU A 120 -0.91 -10.78 -5.45
C LEU A 120 -2.21 -10.28 -4.80
N GLY A 121 -3.34 -10.28 -5.49
CA GLY A 121 -4.63 -9.80 -4.98
C GLY A 121 -4.71 -8.28 -4.84
N VAL A 122 -3.90 -7.54 -5.61
CA VAL A 122 -3.85 -6.08 -5.60
C VAL A 122 -4.93 -5.54 -6.52
N ARG A 123 -5.77 -4.65 -6.00
CA ARG A 123 -6.91 -4.09 -6.75
C ARG A 123 -6.45 -2.92 -7.63
N GLN A 124 -7.20 -2.64 -8.69
CA GLN A 124 -6.92 -1.49 -9.57
C GLN A 124 -7.09 -0.16 -8.83
N ILE A 125 -8.19 -0.04 -8.08
CA ILE A 125 -8.63 1.16 -7.39
C ILE A 125 -9.20 0.79 -6.00
N PRO A 126 -9.19 1.72 -5.04
CA PRO A 126 -9.86 1.55 -3.75
C PRO A 126 -11.39 1.49 -3.89
N ASP A 127 -12.04 0.92 -2.89
CA ASP A 127 -13.49 1.02 -2.74
C ASP A 127 -13.91 2.33 -2.07
N TYR A 128 -15.22 2.58 -2.07
CA TYR A 128 -15.82 3.75 -1.43
C TYR A 128 -15.41 3.90 0.04
N LYS A 129 -15.40 2.80 0.80
CA LYS A 129 -15.11 2.82 2.24
C LYS A 129 -13.69 3.34 2.46
N LYS A 130 -12.71 2.81 1.72
CA LYS A 130 -11.31 3.22 1.79
C LYS A 130 -11.10 4.67 1.38
N LEU A 131 -11.73 5.13 0.29
CA LEU A 131 -11.65 6.53 -0.15
C LEU A 131 -12.23 7.48 0.90
N LYS A 132 -13.38 7.13 1.47
CA LYS A 132 -14.02 7.89 2.54
C LYS A 132 -13.12 7.98 3.78
N GLU A 133 -12.59 6.86 4.26
CA GLU A 133 -11.68 6.81 5.40
C GLU A 133 -10.45 7.72 5.16
N LYS A 134 -9.82 7.61 3.98
CA LYS A 134 -8.65 8.44 3.66
C LYS A 134 -8.96 9.93 3.59
N LEU A 135 -10.11 10.30 3.03
CA LEU A 135 -10.54 11.70 2.97
C LEU A 135 -10.76 12.30 4.37
N ILE A 136 -11.28 11.50 5.31
CA ILE A 136 -11.51 11.92 6.70
C ILE A 136 -10.19 12.02 7.46
N GLU A 137 -9.31 11.03 7.32
CA GLU A 137 -8.00 11.00 7.99
C GLU A 137 -7.09 12.12 7.52
N ASN A 138 -7.10 12.40 6.21
CA ASN A 138 -6.21 13.38 5.57
C ASN A 138 -7.03 14.26 4.62
N PRO A 139 -7.83 15.21 5.15
CA PRO A 139 -8.58 16.14 4.31
C PRO A 139 -7.61 17.05 3.53
N PRO A 140 -8.02 17.57 2.36
CA PRO A 140 -7.17 18.43 1.54
C PRO A 140 -6.76 19.70 2.29
N GLN A 141 -5.47 20.06 2.25
CA GLN A 141 -4.89 21.16 3.04
C GLN A 141 -4.91 22.51 2.33
N ASN A 142 -5.43 22.62 1.10
CA ASN A 142 -5.58 23.90 0.40
C ASN A 142 -6.50 23.74 -0.81
N LYS A 143 -6.84 24.86 -1.45
CA LYS A 143 -7.71 24.90 -2.63
C LYS A 143 -7.22 24.03 -3.79
N ASN A 144 -5.90 23.99 -4.04
CA ASN A 144 -5.33 23.24 -5.16
C ASN A 144 -5.39 21.72 -4.90
N GLU A 145 -5.07 21.29 -3.69
CA GLU A 145 -5.18 19.90 -3.28
C GLU A 145 -6.65 19.45 -3.25
N ALA A 146 -7.55 20.29 -2.71
CA ALA A 146 -8.99 20.04 -2.70
C ALA A 146 -9.53 19.84 -4.11
N LYS A 147 -9.13 20.70 -5.05
CA LYS A 147 -9.51 20.56 -6.46
C LYS A 147 -9.08 19.21 -7.01
N LYS A 148 -7.80 18.83 -6.86
CA LYS A 148 -7.28 17.55 -7.35
C LYS A 148 -8.00 16.35 -6.74
N ILE A 149 -8.19 16.35 -5.42
CA ILE A 149 -8.86 15.27 -4.70
C ILE A 149 -10.32 15.16 -5.13
N PHE A 150 -11.07 16.27 -5.17
CA PHE A 150 -12.49 16.23 -5.54
C PHE A 150 -12.70 15.88 -7.02
N GLU A 151 -11.83 16.35 -7.92
CA GLU A 151 -11.86 15.91 -9.32
C GLU A 151 -11.59 14.41 -9.46
N TYR A 152 -10.65 13.85 -8.69
CA TYR A 152 -10.41 12.42 -8.65
C TYR A 152 -11.63 11.65 -8.09
N LEU A 153 -12.18 12.08 -6.96
CA LEU A 153 -13.35 11.44 -6.34
C LEU A 153 -14.60 11.51 -7.24
N ASN A 154 -14.76 12.58 -8.03
CA ASN A 154 -15.87 12.74 -8.97
C ASN A 154 -15.84 11.75 -10.13
N ARG A 155 -14.71 11.07 -10.38
CA ARG A 155 -14.62 9.99 -11.39
C ARG A 155 -15.34 8.72 -10.94
N PHE A 156 -15.58 8.56 -9.64
CA PHE A 156 -16.31 7.43 -9.09
C PHE A 156 -17.78 7.78 -8.94
N ASN A 157 -18.66 6.95 -9.52
CA ASN A 157 -20.10 7.11 -9.40
C ASN A 157 -20.62 6.59 -8.04
N TYR A 158 -20.08 7.11 -6.95
CA TYR A 158 -20.46 6.74 -5.58
C TYR A 158 -21.41 7.75 -4.95
N ASN A 159 -22.22 7.25 -4.00
CA ASN A 159 -23.06 8.11 -3.19
C ASN A 159 -22.25 8.74 -2.04
N TRP A 160 -21.88 10.01 -2.22
CA TRP A 160 -21.12 10.77 -1.24
C TRP A 160 -21.97 11.41 -0.12
N SER A 161 -23.28 11.12 -0.05
CA SER A 161 -24.18 11.71 0.97
C SER A 161 -23.71 11.49 2.41
N SER A 162 -23.03 10.39 2.70
CA SER A 162 -22.48 10.12 4.04
C SER A 162 -21.37 11.10 4.46
N LEU A 163 -20.85 11.92 3.55
CA LEU A 163 -19.87 12.96 3.81
C LEU A 163 -20.50 14.32 4.17
N ILE A 164 -21.81 14.50 3.99
CA ILE A 164 -22.45 15.83 4.07
C ILE A 164 -22.25 16.53 5.41
N ASN A 165 -22.14 15.77 6.49
CA ASN A 165 -21.97 16.26 7.86
C ASN A 165 -20.51 16.19 8.37
N ILE A 166 -19.56 15.81 7.50
CA ILE A 166 -18.16 15.62 7.85
C ILE A 166 -17.37 16.88 7.49
N GLN A 167 -16.50 17.34 8.40
CA GLN A 167 -15.64 18.50 8.17
C GLN A 167 -14.40 18.10 7.37
N PHE A 168 -14.44 18.29 6.06
CA PHE A 168 -13.28 18.05 5.17
C PHE A 168 -13.14 19.09 4.06
N ILE A 169 -14.04 20.08 3.98
CA ILE A 169 -13.93 21.17 3.00
C ILE A 169 -12.97 22.22 3.56
N PRO A 170 -11.78 22.43 2.96
CA PRO A 170 -10.86 23.45 3.41
C PRO A 170 -11.34 24.81 2.93
N ILE A 171 -11.55 25.74 3.86
CA ILE A 171 -11.72 27.15 3.54
C ILE A 171 -10.47 27.86 4.04
N GLN A 172 -9.74 28.47 3.10
CA GLN A 172 -8.54 29.21 3.38
C GLN A 172 -8.92 30.59 3.92
N ASP A 173 -8.42 30.89 5.11
CA ASP A 173 -8.47 32.21 5.71
C ASP A 173 -7.11 32.86 5.45
N GLU A 174 -7.06 33.91 4.62
CA GLU A 174 -5.81 34.57 4.23
C GLU A 174 -4.99 35.08 5.43
N SER A 175 -5.64 35.24 6.59
CA SER A 175 -5.00 35.68 7.83
C SER A 175 -4.42 34.55 8.69
N LYS A 176 -4.68 33.27 8.36
CA LYS A 176 -4.28 32.12 9.18
C LYS A 176 -3.37 31.14 8.45
N ILE A 177 -2.45 30.55 9.22
CA ILE A 177 -1.49 29.55 8.72
C ILE A 177 -2.19 28.21 8.41
N ASN A 178 -3.21 27.84 9.20
CA ASN A 178 -3.93 26.57 9.05
C ASN A 178 -5.34 26.80 8.52
N ASN A 179 -5.77 25.94 7.59
CA ASN A 179 -7.14 25.95 7.13
C ASN A 179 -8.10 25.51 8.23
N LYS A 180 -9.31 26.07 8.19
CA LYS A 180 -10.44 25.54 8.93
C LYS A 180 -11.25 24.62 8.02
N TYR A 181 -11.62 23.46 8.55
CA TYR A 181 -12.46 22.50 7.84
C TYR A 181 -13.93 22.72 8.15
N PHE A 182 -14.75 22.68 7.11
CA PHE A 182 -16.19 22.85 7.18
C PHE A 182 -16.91 21.66 6.59
N LYS A 183 -18.17 21.49 7.00
CA LYS A 183 -19.06 20.48 6.44
C LYS A 183 -19.57 20.96 5.09
N PRO A 184 -19.73 20.07 4.09
CA PRO A 184 -20.37 20.44 2.84
C PRO A 184 -21.73 21.13 3.01
N CYS A 185 -22.56 20.72 3.98
CA CYS A 185 -23.86 21.37 4.24
C CYS A 185 -23.77 22.80 4.79
N ASP A 186 -22.62 23.19 5.33
CA ASP A 186 -22.39 24.52 5.90
C ASP A 186 -21.73 25.46 4.86
N CYS A 187 -21.44 24.97 3.66
CA CYS A 187 -20.77 25.71 2.59
C CYS A 187 -21.77 26.21 1.54
N PHE A 188 -21.64 27.49 1.17
CA PHE A 188 -22.45 28.11 0.12
C PHE A 188 -21.58 28.57 -1.04
N PHE A 189 -22.09 28.48 -2.26
CA PHE A 189 -21.41 29.07 -3.40
C PHE A 189 -21.46 30.59 -3.30
N LYS A 190 -20.31 31.24 -3.45
CA LYS A 190 -20.27 32.69 -3.66
C LYS A 190 -20.87 32.97 -5.04
N LEU A 191 -21.94 33.75 -5.08
CA LEU A 191 -22.47 34.27 -6.33
C LEU A 191 -21.36 35.10 -7.00
N LYS A 192 -21.15 34.90 -8.30
CA LYS A 192 -20.30 35.82 -9.07
C LYS A 192 -21.07 37.13 -9.17
N GLU A 193 -20.51 38.21 -8.65
CA GLU A 193 -20.95 39.55 -9.00
C GLU A 193 -20.64 39.74 -10.50
N GLU A 194 -21.63 40.22 -11.26
CA GLU A 194 -21.56 40.43 -12.71
C GLU A 194 -20.49 41.44 -13.13
#